data_AF-A0A2T7UV81-F1
#
_entry.id   AF-A0A2T7UV81-F1
#
_cell.length_a   1.000
_cell.length_b   1.000
_cell.length_c   1.000
_cell.angle_alpha   90.00
_cell.angle_beta   90.00
_cell.angle_gamma   90.00
#
_symmetry.space_group_name_H-M   'P 1'
#
loop_
_entity.id
_entity.type
_entity.pdbx_description
1 polymer ?
#
loop_
_entity_poly.entity_id
_entity_poly.type
_entity_poly.pdbx_seq_one_letter_code
_entity_poly.pdbx_strand_id
1 'polypeptide(L)'
;MTSEIVALLAVVVLVGGMLALIVVSHRTEKRRRAEYVALAERRGWEHVFERSRGNRPAELHFLDPASGIELVVTRKLTRKSGSGSTTKGGSTVASLREPRLQGGLAVYTPPLDPKLAQAASSMLGVFDNSVARFFIGRLLGEEVGDHLGQLVEQPVPQGLPLSILATVDPAPFIEAAPIARALNASGDEKAMVMVSTQGTRLRLGRPLNEAADIERLFDTAQALAADLGAAARP
;
A
#
# COMPACT_ATOMS: atom_id res chain seq x y z
N MET A 1 -28.91 48.46 11.43
CA MET A 1 -27.50 48.66 11.86
C MET A 1 -26.92 47.49 12.63
N THR A 2 -27.58 46.91 13.64
CA THR A 2 -27.00 45.76 14.39
C THR A 2 -26.90 44.47 13.57
N SER A 3 -27.89 44.17 12.70
CA SER A 3 -27.89 42.98 11.84
C SER A 3 -26.79 43.00 10.78
N GLU A 4 -26.48 44.15 10.20
CA GLU A 4 -25.45 44.32 9.17
C GLU A 4 -24.04 44.14 9.73
N ILE A 5 -23.79 44.65 10.94
CA ILE A 5 -22.51 44.48 11.63
C ILE A 5 -22.28 42.99 11.98
N VAL A 6 -23.32 42.29 12.44
CA VAL A 6 -23.26 40.86 12.73
C VAL A 6 -23.02 40.04 11.46
N ALA A 7 -23.69 40.36 10.35
CA ALA A 7 -23.48 39.70 9.07
C ALA A 7 -22.06 39.93 8.53
N LEU A 8 -21.53 41.16 8.63
CA LEU A 8 -20.16 41.49 8.22
C LEU A 8 -19.13 40.72 9.05
N LEU A 9 -19.30 40.66 10.38
CA LEU A 9 -18.44 39.88 11.28
C LEU A 9 -18.46 38.38 10.93
N ALA A 10 -19.64 37.82 10.65
CA ALA A 10 -19.77 36.42 10.26
C ALA A 10 -18.99 36.12 8.96
N VAL A 11 -19.06 37.02 7.97
CA VAL A 11 -18.30 36.89 6.72
C VAL A 11 -16.79 36.97 6.97
N VAL A 12 -16.33 37.91 7.80
CA VAL A 12 -14.90 38.05 8.13
C VAL A 12 -14.38 36.80 8.84
N VAL A 13 -15.14 36.23 9.78
CA VAL A 13 -14.76 34.99 10.48
C VAL A 13 -14.70 33.80 9.52
N LEU A 14 -15.68 33.67 8.62
CA LEU A 14 -15.70 32.60 7.62
C LEU A 14 -14.52 32.68 6.65
N VAL A 15 -14.27 33.88 6.09
CA VAL A 15 -13.18 34.09 5.13
C VAL A 15 -11.83 33.95 5.82
N GLY A 16 -11.66 34.53 7.02
CA GLY A 16 -10.44 34.41 7.82
C GLY A 16 -10.14 32.97 8.24
N GLY A 17 -11.16 32.23 8.68
CA GLY A 17 -11.04 30.81 9.01
C GLY A 17 -10.66 29.96 7.80
N MET A 18 -11.28 30.21 6.64
CA MET A 18 -10.97 29.51 5.40
C MET A 18 -9.51 29.78 4.95
N LEU A 19 -9.05 31.03 5.00
CA LEU A 19 -7.67 31.38 4.69
C LEU A 19 -6.68 30.73 5.65
N ALA A 20 -6.96 30.72 6.95
CA ALA A 20 -6.13 30.05 7.94
C ALA A 20 -5.98 28.55 7.65
N LEU A 21 -7.08 27.86 7.29
CA LEU A 21 -7.05 26.45 6.90
C LEU A 21 -6.19 26.20 5.66
N ILE A 22 -6.29 27.06 4.64
CA ILE A 22 -5.48 26.96 3.42
C ILE A 22 -3.98 27.12 3.75
N VAL A 23 -3.62 28.10 4.58
CA VAL A 23 -2.22 28.34 4.98
C VAL A 23 -1.66 27.18 5.80
N VAL A 24 -2.43 26.67 6.77
CA VAL A 24 -2.02 25.52 7.58
C VAL A 24 -1.82 24.29 6.71
N SER A 25 -2.73 24.01 5.78
CA SER A 25 -2.61 22.90 4.81
C SER A 25 -1.34 23.00 3.96
N HIS A 26 -1.03 24.20 3.45
CA HIS A 26 0.20 24.39 2.67
C HIS A 26 1.48 24.27 3.52
N ARG A 27 1.45 24.74 4.77
CA ARG A 27 2.60 24.63 5.68
C ARG A 27 2.87 23.18 6.07
N THR A 28 1.83 22.40 6.37
CA THR A 28 1.98 20.98 6.72
C THR A 28 2.49 20.18 5.53
N GLU A 29 2.02 20.45 4.32
CA GLU A 29 2.53 19.78 3.12
C GLU A 29 4.01 20.13 2.84
N LYS A 30 4.38 21.41 2.95
CA LYS A 30 5.79 21.84 2.81
C LYS A 30 6.69 21.17 3.85
N ARG A 31 6.25 21.12 5.11
CA ARG A 31 6.98 20.46 6.19
C ARG A 31 7.18 18.97 5.91
N ARG A 32 6.12 18.26 5.53
CA ARG A 32 6.20 16.82 5.18
C ARG A 32 7.17 16.54 4.04
N ARG A 33 7.14 17.37 2.99
CA ARG A 33 8.09 17.22 1.87
C ARG A 33 9.54 17.43 2.31
N ALA A 34 9.79 18.40 3.19
CA ALA A 34 11.12 18.61 3.76
C ALA A 34 11.55 17.41 4.62
N GLU A 35 10.64 16.83 5.40
CA GLU A 35 10.89 15.63 6.20
C GLU A 35 11.21 14.40 5.32
N TYR A 36 10.57 14.24 4.16
CA TYR A 36 10.89 13.16 3.22
C TYR A 36 12.27 13.30 2.58
N VAL A 37 12.63 14.53 2.18
CA VAL A 37 13.97 14.82 1.65
C VAL A 37 15.02 14.54 2.71
N ALA A 38 14.81 15.04 3.94
CA ALA A 38 15.75 14.81 5.04
C ALA A 38 15.87 13.31 5.42
N LEU A 39 14.78 12.54 5.34
CA LEU A 39 14.83 11.09 5.50
C LEU A 39 15.68 10.42 4.41
N ALA A 40 15.43 10.77 3.15
CA ALA A 40 16.16 10.20 2.01
C ALA A 40 17.66 10.51 2.08
N GLU A 41 18.01 11.78 2.36
CA GLU A 41 19.40 12.20 2.55
C GLU A 41 20.08 11.46 3.71
N ARG A 42 19.40 11.33 4.86
CA ARG A 42 19.93 10.61 6.04
C ARG A 42 20.20 9.14 5.75
N ARG A 43 19.35 8.49 4.96
CA ARG A 43 19.45 7.06 4.64
C ARG A 43 20.25 6.77 3.37
N GLY A 44 20.64 7.80 2.62
CA GLY A 44 21.29 7.65 1.32
C GLY A 44 20.35 7.08 0.25
N TRP A 45 19.04 7.33 0.37
CA TRP A 45 18.05 6.88 -0.59
C TRP A 45 17.83 7.92 -1.69
N GLU A 46 17.53 7.43 -2.89
CA GLU A 46 16.98 8.28 -3.93
C GLU A 46 15.51 8.58 -3.62
N HIS A 47 15.07 9.80 -3.90
CA HIS A 47 13.71 10.24 -3.62
C HIS A 47 13.15 11.06 -4.78
N VAL A 48 11.98 10.66 -5.28
CA VAL A 48 11.26 11.37 -6.34
C VAL A 48 9.82 11.61 -5.92
N PHE A 49 9.36 12.85 -6.03
CA PHE A 49 7.97 13.21 -5.79
C PHE A 49 7.28 13.61 -7.09
N GLU A 50 6.32 12.80 -7.52
CA GLU A 50 5.48 13.06 -8.67
C GLU A 50 4.18 13.73 -8.25
N ARG A 51 3.97 14.96 -8.71
CA ARG A 51 2.72 15.68 -8.48
C ARG A 51 1.58 15.01 -9.25
N SER A 52 0.39 15.02 -8.66
CA SER A 52 -0.83 14.59 -9.35
C SER A 52 -1.00 15.35 -10.66
N ARG A 53 -1.25 14.62 -11.76
CA ARG A 53 -1.49 15.16 -13.10
C ARG A 53 -2.73 14.50 -13.70
N GLY A 54 -3.74 15.30 -14.03
CA GLY A 54 -4.98 14.80 -14.63
C GLY A 54 -5.65 13.75 -13.76
N ASN A 55 -5.73 12.51 -14.26
CA ASN A 55 -6.34 11.37 -13.55
C ASN A 55 -5.32 10.49 -12.78
N ARG A 56 -4.06 10.94 -12.68
CA ARG A 56 -3.02 10.23 -11.93
C ARG A 56 -2.88 10.82 -10.51
N PRO A 57 -2.95 9.99 -9.45
CA PRO A 57 -2.68 10.45 -8.08
C PRO A 57 -1.24 10.97 -7.97
N ALA A 58 -0.93 11.69 -6.89
CA ALA A 58 0.45 12.03 -6.57
C ALA A 58 1.16 10.79 -6.04
N GLU A 59 2.43 10.62 -6.43
CA GLU A 59 3.25 9.47 -6.05
C GLU A 59 4.55 9.95 -5.43
N LEU A 60 5.04 9.16 -4.49
CA LEU A 60 6.28 9.40 -3.77
C LEU A 60 7.09 8.11 -3.84
N HIS A 61 8.28 8.20 -4.42
CA HIS A 61 9.16 7.08 -4.69
C HIS A 61 10.41 7.22 -3.84
N PHE A 62 10.79 6.13 -3.18
CA PHE A 62 12.07 5.97 -2.51
C PHE A 62 12.77 4.73 -3.05
N LEU A 63 14.06 4.85 -3.37
CA LEU A 63 14.89 3.73 -3.80
C LEU A 63 16.14 3.69 -2.92
N ASP A 64 16.39 2.53 -2.32
CA ASP A 64 17.66 2.26 -1.68
C ASP A 64 18.61 1.62 -2.70
N PRO A 65 19.66 2.32 -3.15
CA PRO A 65 20.58 1.78 -4.14
C PRO A 65 21.38 0.58 -3.62
N ALA A 66 21.56 0.44 -2.30
CA ALA A 66 22.34 -0.65 -1.71
C ALA A 66 21.57 -1.97 -1.70
N SER A 67 20.29 -1.94 -1.30
CA SER A 67 19.44 -3.14 -1.26
C SER A 67 18.63 -3.37 -2.54
N GLY A 68 18.45 -2.33 -3.36
CA GLY A 68 17.58 -2.35 -4.53
C GLY A 68 16.08 -2.40 -4.17
N ILE A 69 15.72 -2.11 -2.92
CA ILE A 69 14.32 -2.02 -2.47
C ILE A 69 13.74 -0.69 -2.93
N GLU A 70 12.56 -0.75 -3.53
CA GLU A 70 11.80 0.41 -3.98
C GLU A 70 10.52 0.54 -3.15
N LEU A 71 10.23 1.72 -2.64
CA LEU A 71 9.00 2.02 -1.91
C LEU A 71 8.24 3.13 -2.63
N VAL A 72 7.01 2.82 -3.03
CA VAL A 72 6.10 3.73 -3.73
C VAL A 72 4.88 4.01 -2.87
N VAL A 73 4.66 5.28 -2.52
CA VAL A 73 3.44 5.76 -1.85
C VAL A 73 2.53 6.45 -2.85
N THR A 74 1.39 5.85 -3.15
CA THR A 74 0.33 6.42 -3.99
C THR A 74 -0.67 7.17 -3.11
N ARG A 75 -0.74 8.50 -3.27
CA ARG A 75 -1.66 9.34 -2.48
C ARG A 75 -3.12 9.14 -2.89
N LYS A 76 -4.02 9.31 -1.92
CA LYS A 76 -5.47 9.34 -2.16
C LYS A 76 -5.81 10.51 -3.10
N LEU A 77 -6.61 10.25 -4.12
CA LEU A 77 -7.12 11.27 -5.03
C LEU A 77 -8.63 11.41 -4.84
N THR A 78 -9.07 12.57 -4.36
CA THR A 78 -10.49 12.91 -4.25
C THR A 78 -10.84 13.93 -5.31
N ARG A 79 -11.73 13.58 -6.24
CA ARG A 79 -12.34 14.54 -7.18
C ARG A 79 -13.76 14.86 -6.75
N LYS A 80 -14.10 16.15 -6.74
CA LYS A 80 -15.48 16.61 -6.65
C LYS A 80 -15.97 16.94 -8.06
N SER A 81 -17.11 16.38 -8.48
CA SER A 81 -17.77 16.69 -9.75
C SER A 81 -19.25 16.93 -9.50
N GLY A 82 -19.75 18.15 -9.77
CA GLY A 82 -21.18 18.48 -9.78
C GLY A 82 -21.98 18.04 -8.55
N SER A 83 -22.53 16.83 -8.58
CA SER A 83 -23.35 16.22 -7.52
C SER A 83 -22.67 15.09 -6.71
N GLY A 84 -21.41 14.75 -6.98
CA GLY A 84 -20.73 13.61 -6.35
C GLY A 84 -19.23 13.80 -6.15
N SER A 85 -18.65 13.01 -5.25
CA SER A 85 -17.19 12.91 -5.11
C SER A 85 -16.72 11.49 -5.44
N THR A 86 -15.79 11.36 -6.38
CA THR A 86 -15.12 10.08 -6.64
C THR A 86 -13.78 10.07 -5.92
N THR A 87 -13.56 9.07 -5.10
CA THR A 87 -12.33 8.89 -4.33
C THR A 87 -11.58 7.67 -4.85
N LYS A 88 -10.39 7.87 -5.43
CA LYS A 88 -9.46 6.77 -5.67
C LYS A 88 -8.64 6.55 -4.41
N GLY A 89 -8.65 5.32 -3.89
CA GLY A 89 -7.87 4.93 -2.71
C GLY A 89 -6.37 5.16 -2.92
N GLY A 90 -5.65 5.40 -1.82
CA GLY A 90 -4.18 5.43 -1.81
C GLY A 90 -3.62 4.12 -1.27
N SER A 91 -2.35 3.85 -1.55
CA SER A 91 -1.65 2.62 -1.14
C SER A 91 -0.17 2.89 -0.95
N THR A 92 0.52 1.97 -0.29
CA THR A 92 1.98 1.97 -0.21
C THR A 92 2.47 0.59 -0.61
N VAL A 93 3.50 0.52 -1.46
CA VAL A 93 4.08 -0.74 -1.92
C VAL A 93 5.59 -0.68 -1.75
N ALA A 94 6.16 -1.63 -1.03
CA ALA A 94 7.59 -1.90 -1.02
C ALA A 94 7.87 -3.13 -1.89
N SER A 95 8.69 -2.94 -2.92
CA SER A 95 9.09 -3.96 -3.89
C SER A 95 10.50 -4.45 -3.57
N LEU A 96 10.66 -5.77 -3.51
CA LEU A 96 11.90 -6.47 -3.27
C LEU A 96 12.19 -7.36 -4.49
N ARG A 97 13.45 -7.40 -4.94
CA ARG A 97 13.84 -8.18 -6.13
C ARG A 97 13.75 -9.68 -5.94
N GLU A 98 13.96 -10.14 -4.71
CA GLU A 98 13.96 -11.54 -4.29
C GLU A 98 13.26 -11.66 -2.93
N PRO A 99 12.72 -12.85 -2.59
CA PRO A 99 12.64 -14.04 -3.42
C PRO A 99 11.59 -13.92 -4.54
N ARG A 100 11.72 -14.77 -5.56
CA ARG A 100 10.76 -14.95 -6.66
C ARG A 100 10.15 -16.33 -6.62
N LEU A 101 8.87 -16.43 -6.99
CA LEU A 101 8.21 -17.70 -7.20
C LEU A 101 8.15 -17.99 -8.71
N GLN A 102 8.97 -18.92 -9.17
CA GLN A 102 9.04 -19.27 -10.59
C GLN A 102 7.71 -19.89 -11.05
N GLY A 103 7.08 -19.30 -12.07
CA GLY A 103 5.84 -19.81 -12.65
C GLY A 103 4.62 -19.77 -11.72
N GLY A 104 4.66 -18.97 -10.64
CA GLY A 104 3.56 -18.92 -9.70
C GLY A 104 3.37 -17.56 -9.04
N LEU A 105 2.24 -17.45 -8.34
CA LEU A 105 1.89 -16.33 -7.48
C LEU A 105 1.48 -16.89 -6.12
N ALA A 106 2.07 -16.35 -5.06
CA ALA A 106 1.62 -16.57 -3.69
C ALA A 106 1.26 -15.23 -3.05
N VAL A 107 0.10 -15.17 -2.41
CA VAL A 107 -0.44 -14.01 -1.71
C VAL A 107 -0.64 -14.40 -0.26
N TYR A 108 0.02 -13.67 0.62
CA TYR A 108 -0.05 -13.83 2.06
C TYR A 108 -0.78 -12.61 2.63
N THR A 109 -1.80 -12.84 3.43
CA THR A 109 -2.55 -11.80 4.12
C THR A 109 -2.62 -12.10 5.61
N PRO A 110 -2.91 -11.10 6.45
CA PRO A 110 -3.42 -11.35 7.80
C PRO A 110 -4.64 -12.30 7.75
N PRO A 111 -5.00 -12.93 8.88
CA PRO A 111 -6.16 -13.81 8.94
C PRO A 111 -7.38 -13.02 8.50
N LEU A 112 -8.08 -13.53 7.49
CA LEU A 112 -9.33 -12.94 7.07
C LEU A 112 -10.34 -13.11 8.20
N ASP A 113 -11.04 -12.04 8.59
CA ASP A 113 -12.20 -12.15 9.47
C ASP A 113 -13.14 -13.21 8.86
N PRO A 114 -13.64 -14.20 9.62
CA PRO A 114 -14.55 -15.22 9.11
C PRO A 114 -15.74 -14.66 8.32
N LYS A 115 -16.22 -13.45 8.66
CA LYS A 115 -17.28 -12.75 7.92
C LYS A 115 -16.81 -12.22 6.57
N LEU A 116 -15.56 -11.77 6.49
CA LEU A 116 -14.90 -11.39 5.24
C LEU A 116 -14.52 -12.61 4.42
N ALA A 117 -14.15 -13.73 5.03
CA ALA A 117 -13.94 -15.00 4.34
C ALA A 117 -15.24 -15.47 3.65
N GLN A 118 -16.39 -15.35 4.33
CA GLN A 118 -17.69 -15.69 3.74
C GLN A 118 -18.09 -14.72 2.61
N ALA A 119 -17.79 -13.42 2.75
CA ALA A 119 -17.96 -12.44 1.69
C ALA A 119 -16.96 -12.64 0.53
N ALA A 120 -15.73 -13.06 0.82
CA ALA A 120 -14.70 -13.37 -0.16
C ALA A 120 -15.02 -14.65 -0.91
N SER A 121 -15.57 -15.68 -0.28
CA SER A 121 -16.11 -16.88 -0.94
C SER A 121 -17.30 -16.54 -1.84
N SER A 122 -18.14 -15.59 -1.41
CA SER A 122 -19.25 -15.07 -2.22
C SER A 122 -18.75 -14.21 -3.39
N MET A 123 -17.65 -13.47 -3.20
CA MET A 123 -16.95 -12.74 -4.25
C MET A 123 -16.10 -13.66 -5.13
N LEU A 124 -15.62 -14.80 -4.65
CA LEU A 124 -14.93 -15.86 -5.40
C LEU A 124 -15.85 -16.52 -6.41
N GLY A 125 -17.14 -16.69 -6.08
CA GLY A 125 -18.17 -17.02 -7.07
C GLY A 125 -18.37 -15.94 -8.15
N VAL A 126 -17.95 -14.69 -7.90
CA VAL A 126 -17.97 -13.56 -8.85
C VAL A 126 -16.60 -13.33 -9.52
N PHE A 127 -15.50 -13.85 -8.95
CA PHE A 127 -14.12 -13.80 -9.50
C PHE A 127 -13.95 -14.67 -10.75
N ASP A 128 -14.96 -15.47 -11.09
CA ASP A 128 -15.04 -16.15 -12.38
C ASP A 128 -15.44 -15.23 -13.54
N ASN A 129 -15.88 -14.00 -13.23
CA ASN A 129 -16.29 -13.01 -14.21
C ASN A 129 -15.11 -12.09 -14.59
N SER A 130 -14.85 -11.93 -15.90
CA SER A 130 -13.70 -11.20 -16.46
C SER A 130 -13.56 -9.75 -15.95
N VAL A 131 -14.68 -9.13 -15.57
CA VAL A 131 -14.74 -7.78 -15.01
C VAL A 131 -14.08 -7.70 -13.62
N ALA A 132 -14.29 -8.69 -12.75
CA ALA A 132 -13.70 -8.69 -11.42
C ALA A 132 -12.18 -8.91 -11.47
N ARG A 133 -11.70 -9.79 -12.37
CA ARG A 133 -10.26 -9.97 -12.66
C ARG A 133 -9.62 -8.68 -13.21
N PHE A 134 -10.32 -7.94 -14.06
CA PHE A 134 -9.85 -6.63 -14.55
C PHE A 134 -9.73 -5.59 -13.43
N PHE A 135 -10.70 -5.51 -12.51
CA PHE A 135 -10.62 -4.59 -11.36
C PHE A 135 -9.53 -4.97 -10.36
N ILE A 136 -9.30 -6.27 -10.13
CA ILE A 136 -8.24 -6.73 -9.23
C ILE A 136 -6.86 -6.64 -9.91
N GLY A 137 -6.72 -6.96 -11.19
CA GLY A 137 -5.49 -6.72 -11.95
C GLY A 137 -5.11 -5.24 -11.96
N ARG A 138 -6.10 -4.33 -12.07
CA ARG A 138 -5.88 -2.89 -11.93
C ARG A 138 -5.50 -2.46 -10.49
N LEU A 139 -5.87 -3.24 -9.47
CA LEU A 139 -5.56 -2.96 -8.07
C LEU A 139 -4.25 -3.60 -7.62
N LEU A 140 -3.90 -4.80 -8.08
CA LEU A 140 -2.78 -5.64 -7.63
C LEU A 140 -1.64 -5.76 -8.67
N GLY A 141 -1.86 -5.31 -9.91
CA GLY A 141 -0.94 -5.42 -11.05
C GLY A 141 -1.51 -6.36 -12.12
N GLU A 142 -1.28 -6.06 -13.41
CA GLU A 142 -1.83 -6.84 -14.54
C GLU A 142 -1.51 -8.34 -14.43
N GLU A 143 -0.30 -8.70 -14.00
CA GLU A 143 0.12 -10.10 -13.82
C GLU A 143 -0.68 -10.87 -12.77
N VAL A 144 -1.16 -10.18 -11.73
CA VAL A 144 -2.02 -10.85 -10.74
C VAL A 144 -3.31 -11.28 -11.41
N GLY A 145 -3.86 -10.43 -12.31
CA GLY A 145 -5.08 -10.69 -13.06
C GLY A 145 -5.10 -12.04 -13.79
N ASP A 146 -3.97 -12.44 -14.38
CA ASP A 146 -3.84 -13.67 -15.15
C ASP A 146 -3.82 -14.92 -14.27
N HIS A 147 -3.31 -14.80 -13.04
CA HIS A 147 -3.15 -15.91 -12.09
C HIS A 147 -4.28 -16.01 -11.06
N LEU A 148 -5.11 -14.98 -10.89
CA LEU A 148 -6.20 -14.95 -9.90
C LEU A 148 -7.16 -16.13 -10.00
N GLY A 149 -7.50 -16.56 -11.22
CA GLY A 149 -8.43 -17.69 -11.43
C GLY A 149 -7.87 -19.05 -11.00
N GLN A 150 -6.57 -19.12 -10.69
CA GLN A 150 -5.86 -20.34 -10.31
C GLN A 150 -5.41 -20.31 -8.84
N LEU A 151 -5.71 -19.25 -8.09
CA LEU A 151 -5.37 -19.15 -6.69
C LEU A 151 -6.24 -20.11 -5.88
N VAL A 152 -5.58 -21.03 -5.17
CA VAL A 152 -6.23 -21.91 -4.21
C VAL A 152 -5.68 -21.63 -2.81
N GLU A 153 -6.51 -21.88 -1.80
CA GLU A 153 -6.09 -21.79 -0.41
C GLU A 153 -5.05 -22.86 -0.11
N GLN A 154 -3.94 -22.45 0.50
CA GLN A 154 -2.82 -23.31 0.87
C GLN A 154 -2.80 -23.53 2.39
N PRO A 155 -2.28 -24.67 2.87
CA PRO A 155 -2.17 -24.94 4.29
C PRO A 155 -1.27 -23.90 4.98
N VAL A 156 -1.76 -23.35 6.09
CA VAL A 156 -1.02 -22.40 6.92
C VAL A 156 -0.19 -23.16 7.95
N PRO A 157 1.11 -22.88 8.11
CA PRO A 157 1.91 -23.48 9.17
C PRO A 157 1.34 -23.19 10.57
N GLN A 158 1.40 -24.18 11.46
CA GLN A 158 0.79 -24.07 12.80
C GLN A 158 1.34 -22.87 13.58
N GLY A 159 0.44 -22.12 14.21
CA GLY A 159 0.79 -20.98 15.06
C GLY A 159 1.05 -19.67 14.32
N LEU A 160 0.93 -19.64 12.98
CA LEU A 160 1.06 -18.40 12.21
C LEU A 160 -0.30 -17.75 11.93
N PRO A 161 -0.51 -16.47 12.31
CA PRO A 161 -1.75 -15.75 12.03
C PRO A 161 -1.70 -15.19 10.60
N LEU A 162 -1.92 -16.04 9.60
CA LEU A 162 -1.96 -15.64 8.20
C LEU A 162 -2.88 -16.53 7.37
N SER A 163 -3.27 -16.03 6.20
CA SER A 163 -3.93 -16.79 5.15
C SER A 163 -3.03 -16.81 3.91
N ILE A 164 -2.97 -17.95 3.21
CA ILE A 164 -2.14 -18.14 2.02
C ILE A 164 -3.05 -18.52 0.85
N LEU A 165 -2.98 -17.73 -0.22
CA LEU A 165 -3.56 -18.05 -1.51
C LEU A 165 -2.42 -18.19 -2.51
N ALA A 166 -2.31 -19.33 -3.20
CA ALA A 166 -1.25 -19.49 -4.19
C ALA A 166 -1.67 -20.37 -5.36
N THR A 167 -1.04 -20.15 -6.51
CA THR A 167 -1.22 -21.00 -7.71
C THR A 167 -0.45 -22.32 -7.61
N VAL A 168 0.59 -22.36 -6.77
CA VAL A 168 1.43 -23.53 -6.48
C VAL A 168 1.74 -23.52 -4.98
N ASP A 169 2.03 -24.68 -4.39
CA ASP A 169 2.44 -24.76 -2.98
C ASP A 169 3.75 -23.97 -2.76
N PRO A 170 3.72 -22.87 -1.98
CA PRO A 170 4.91 -22.05 -1.77
C PRO A 170 5.80 -22.58 -0.63
N ALA A 171 5.34 -23.54 0.18
CA ALA A 171 6.05 -23.99 1.38
C ALA A 171 7.48 -24.51 1.13
N PRO A 172 7.79 -25.19 0.00
CA PRO A 172 9.16 -25.62 -0.29
C PRO A 172 10.13 -24.48 -0.65
N PHE A 173 9.61 -23.30 -0.99
CA PHE A 173 10.40 -22.19 -1.56
C PHE A 173 10.41 -20.96 -0.67
N ILE A 174 9.35 -20.76 0.12
CA ILE A 174 9.11 -19.52 0.87
C ILE A 174 8.70 -19.87 2.29
N GLU A 175 9.52 -19.46 3.24
CA GLU A 175 9.17 -19.53 4.65
C GLU A 175 8.06 -18.52 5.00
N ALA A 176 6.96 -19.00 5.57
CA ALA A 176 5.82 -18.14 5.92
C ALA A 176 6.05 -17.29 7.18
N ALA A 177 6.96 -17.71 8.08
CA ALA A 177 7.17 -17.03 9.36
C ALA A 177 7.74 -15.59 9.23
N PRO A 178 8.77 -15.32 8.39
CA PRO A 178 9.19 -13.96 8.09
C PRO A 178 8.07 -13.08 7.53
N ILE A 179 7.23 -13.65 6.66
CA ILE A 179 6.09 -12.94 6.08
C ILE A 179 5.06 -12.57 7.15
N ALA A 180 4.74 -13.49 8.05
CA ALA A 180 3.85 -13.24 9.19
C ALA A 180 4.34 -12.06 10.05
N ARG A 181 5.65 -12.02 10.35
CA ARG A 181 6.28 -10.94 11.11
C ARG A 181 6.19 -9.61 10.38
N ALA A 182 6.47 -9.57 9.08
CA ALA A 182 6.39 -8.36 8.28
C ALA A 182 4.96 -7.81 8.20
N LEU A 183 3.97 -8.69 8.01
CA LEU A 183 2.55 -8.32 8.02
C LEU A 183 2.14 -7.74 9.38
N ASN A 184 2.52 -8.38 10.48
CA ASN A 184 2.21 -7.88 11.81
C ASN A 184 2.91 -6.54 12.11
N ALA A 185 4.18 -6.39 11.75
CA ALA A 185 4.95 -5.17 11.93
C ALA A 185 4.39 -3.98 11.15
N SER A 186 3.71 -4.24 10.02
CA SER A 186 3.06 -3.18 9.23
C SER A 186 1.89 -2.49 9.95
N GLY A 187 1.26 -3.19 10.90
CA GLY A 187 0.09 -2.71 11.63
C GLY A 187 -1.11 -2.35 10.74
N ASP A 188 -1.20 -2.93 9.54
CA ASP A 188 -2.31 -2.72 8.59
C ASP A 188 -3.03 -4.04 8.32
N GLU A 189 -4.32 -4.10 8.69
CA GLU A 189 -5.19 -5.26 8.46
C GLU A 189 -5.37 -5.58 6.97
N LYS A 190 -5.13 -4.60 6.09
CA LYS A 190 -5.18 -4.75 4.63
C LYS A 190 -3.79 -4.94 4.02
N ALA A 191 -2.78 -5.16 4.84
CA ALA A 191 -1.46 -5.50 4.35
C ALA A 191 -1.50 -6.84 3.61
N MET A 192 -0.65 -6.97 2.61
CA MET A 192 -0.44 -8.23 1.92
C MET A 192 1.01 -8.33 1.46
N VAL A 193 1.54 -9.54 1.45
CA VAL A 193 2.80 -9.87 0.79
C VAL A 193 2.49 -10.71 -0.42
N MET A 194 2.96 -10.29 -1.58
CA MET A 194 2.83 -11.03 -2.84
C MET A 194 4.22 -11.49 -3.26
N VAL A 195 4.36 -12.77 -3.55
CA VAL A 195 5.59 -13.35 -4.13
C VAL A 195 5.24 -13.83 -5.52
N SER A 196 5.85 -13.23 -6.53
CA SER A 196 5.65 -13.56 -7.95
C SER A 196 6.97 -13.77 -8.67
N THR A 197 6.91 -13.98 -9.97
CA THR A 197 8.08 -14.06 -10.87
C THR A 197 8.89 -12.77 -10.92
N GLN A 198 8.29 -11.62 -10.63
CA GLN A 198 8.95 -10.30 -10.63
C GLN A 198 9.65 -9.98 -9.30
N GLY A 199 9.33 -10.72 -8.24
CA GLY A 199 9.90 -10.52 -6.91
C GLY A 199 8.83 -10.56 -5.84
N THR A 200 9.20 -10.04 -4.68
CA THR A 200 8.30 -9.93 -3.53
C THR A 200 7.81 -8.49 -3.39
N ARG A 201 6.54 -8.31 -3.03
CA ARG A 201 5.92 -7.00 -2.79
C ARG A 201 5.19 -7.01 -1.48
N LEU A 202 5.58 -6.13 -0.56
CA LEU A 202 4.81 -5.81 0.64
C LEU A 202 3.92 -4.60 0.35
N ARG A 203 2.61 -4.80 0.34
CA ARG A 203 1.62 -3.77 0.05
C ARG A 203 0.80 -3.45 1.29
N LEU A 204 0.59 -2.16 1.53
CA LEU A 204 -0.36 -1.62 2.50
C LEU A 204 -1.60 -1.09 1.78
N GLY A 205 -2.76 -1.27 2.40
CA GLY A 205 -4.05 -0.76 1.92
C GLY A 205 -4.24 0.74 2.13
N ARG A 206 -3.21 1.45 2.61
CA ARG A 206 -3.22 2.89 2.91
C ARG A 206 -1.95 3.60 2.45
N PRO A 207 -2.02 4.91 2.14
CA PRO A 207 -0.84 5.72 1.91
C PRO A 207 -0.17 6.10 3.24
N LEU A 208 1.15 5.97 3.33
CA LEU A 208 1.93 6.49 4.45
C LEU A 208 2.16 7.99 4.32
N ASN A 209 1.92 8.75 5.39
CA ASN A 209 2.00 10.22 5.36
C ASN A 209 3.13 10.78 6.22
N GLU A 210 3.71 10.00 7.10
CA GLU A 210 4.76 10.46 8.01
C GLU A 210 6.08 9.78 7.64
N ALA A 211 7.19 10.55 7.70
CA ALA A 211 8.52 10.04 7.34
C ALA A 211 8.92 8.83 8.21
N ALA A 212 8.59 8.86 9.49
CA ALA A 212 8.85 7.75 10.42
C ALA A 212 8.08 6.47 10.05
N ASP A 213 6.87 6.58 9.47
CA ASP A 213 6.13 5.41 9.01
C ASP A 213 6.78 4.80 7.76
N ILE A 214 7.24 5.65 6.85
CA ILE A 214 7.94 5.24 5.63
C ILE A 214 9.23 4.52 6.00
N GLU A 215 10.02 5.08 6.92
CA GLU A 215 11.25 4.49 7.44
C GLU A 215 10.98 3.11 8.06
N ARG A 216 9.97 3.00 8.94
CA ARG A 216 9.58 1.72 9.55
C ARG A 216 9.16 0.66 8.53
N LEU A 217 8.39 1.05 7.50
CA LEU A 217 8.00 0.12 6.45
C LEU A 217 9.21 -0.33 5.63
N PHE A 218 10.14 0.58 5.36
CA PHE A 218 11.38 0.26 4.64
C PHE A 218 12.24 -0.71 5.45
N ASP A 219 12.42 -0.47 6.74
CA ASP A 219 13.17 -1.37 7.62
C ASP A 219 12.48 -2.75 7.73
N THR A 220 11.15 -2.77 7.73
CA THR A 220 10.36 -4.02 7.66
C THR A 220 10.62 -4.76 6.36
N ALA A 221 10.67 -4.05 5.22
CA ALA A 221 10.98 -4.65 3.93
C ALA A 221 12.43 -5.17 3.89
N GLN A 222 13.41 -4.42 4.41
CA GLN A 222 14.80 -4.88 4.51
C GLN A 222 14.93 -6.15 5.35
N ALA A 223 14.29 -6.19 6.52
CA ALA A 223 14.28 -7.37 7.37
C ALA A 223 13.63 -8.58 6.68
N LEU A 224 12.50 -8.35 5.99
CA LEU A 224 11.84 -9.39 5.19
C LEU A 224 12.76 -9.93 4.07
N ALA A 225 13.43 -9.04 3.33
CA ALA A 225 14.38 -9.44 2.29
C ALA A 225 15.55 -10.25 2.86
N ALA A 226 16.09 -9.85 4.01
CA ALA A 226 17.20 -10.53 4.66
C ALA A 226 16.79 -11.94 5.11
N ASP A 227 15.64 -12.05 5.78
CA ASP A 227 15.11 -13.34 6.27
C ASP A 227 14.81 -14.30 5.12
N LEU A 228 14.13 -13.82 4.07
CA LEU A 228 13.78 -14.64 2.91
C LEU A 228 15.01 -15.01 2.05
N GLY A 229 15.99 -14.09 1.95
CA GLY A 229 17.24 -14.35 1.25
C GLY A 229 18.18 -15.31 1.98
N ALA A 230 18.12 -15.37 3.31
CA ALA A 230 18.83 -16.35 4.11
C ALA A 230 18.24 -17.76 3.94
N ALA A 231 16.91 -17.87 3.88
CA ALA A 231 16.21 -19.14 3.66
C ALA A 231 16.39 -19.72 2.24
N ALA A 232 16.67 -18.87 1.24
CA ALA A 232 16.86 -19.28 -0.15
C ALA A 232 18.29 -19.78 -0.50
N ARG A 233 19.24 -19.76 0.45
CA ARG A 233 20.59 -20.31 0.26
C ARG A 233 20.63 -21.75 0.79
N PRO A 234 20.93 -22.76 -0.06
CA PRO A 234 21.05 -24.16 0.36
C PRO A 234 22.22 -24.39 1.31
#